data_AF-A0A8T1HCV1-F1
#
_entry.id   AF-A0A8T1HCV1-F1
#
_cell.length_a   1.000
_cell.length_b   1.000
_cell.length_c   1.000
_cell.angle_alpha   90.00
_cell.angle_beta   90.00
_cell.angle_gamma   90.00
#
_symmetry.space_group_name_H-M   'P 1'
#
loop_
_entity.id
_entity.type
_entity.pdbx_description
1 polymer ?
#
loop_
_entity_poly.entity_id
_entity_poly.type
_entity_poly.pdbx_seq_one_letter_code
_entity_poly.pdbx_strand_id
1 'polypeptide(L)' 'MRKKNRKDQYLVLLHVPTYEPLWRSRAMLLPTYAALIQVIEDARRREEGLPKLRRSVRLSEAIPAMDEEGLHF' A
#
# COMPACT_ATOMS: atom_id res chain seq x y z
N MET A 1 6.69 9.57 3.28
CA MET A 1 5.99 8.78 4.33
C MET A 1 6.27 9.43 5.68
N ARG A 2 5.34 9.40 6.63
CA ARG A 2 5.60 9.86 8.00
C ARG A 2 5.14 8.84 9.02
N LYS A 3 5.70 8.90 10.22
CA LYS A 3 5.23 8.11 11.36
C LYS A 3 4.40 8.99 12.28
N LYS A 4 3.13 8.64 12.51
CA LYS A 4 2.26 9.31 13.49
C LYS A 4 1.69 8.26 14.43
N ASN A 5 1.82 8.45 15.75
CA ASN A 5 1.36 7.50 16.76
C ASN A 5 1.88 6.08 16.52
N ARG A 6 3.17 5.94 16.18
CA ARG A 6 3.84 4.68 15.79
C ARG A 6 3.29 3.99 14.54
N LYS A 7 2.31 4.58 13.84
CA LYS A 7 1.74 4.06 12.58
C LYS A 7 2.33 4.80 11.39
N ASP A 8 2.64 4.05 10.33
CA ASP A 8 3.08 4.63 9.06
C ASP A 8 1.90 5.27 8.33
N GLN A 9 2.14 6.46 7.79
CA GLN A 9 1.19 7.23 7.00
C GLN A 9 1.79 7.61 5.65
N TYR A 10 0.96 7.49 4.62
CA TYR A 10 1.25 7.89 3.26
C TYR A 10 0.46 9.15 2.93
N LEU A 11 1.09 10.00 2.13
CA LEU A 11 0.43 11.15 1.54
C LEU A 11 -0.28 10.66 0.27
N VAL A 12 -1.57 10.94 0.15
CA VAL A 12 -2.37 10.52 -1.01
C VAL A 12 -3.14 11.72 -1.53
N LEU A 13 -3.29 11.80 -2.85
CA LEU A 13 -4.13 12.78 -3.53
C LEU A 13 -5.39 12.03 -3.99
N LEU A 14 -6.47 12.10 -3.22
CA LEU A 14 -7.68 11.28 -3.47
C LEU A 14 -8.88 12.11 -3.94
N HIS A 15 -8.90 13.41 -3.70
CA HIS A 15 -10.08 14.21 -3.99
C HIS A 15 -9.99 14.82 -5.39
N VAL A 16 -10.64 14.20 -6.38
CA VAL A 16 -10.84 14.85 -7.69
C VAL A 16 -12.03 15.81 -7.55
N PRO A 17 -11.91 17.10 -7.93
CA PRO A 17 -10.89 17.69 -8.81
C PRO A 17 -9.71 18.40 -8.14
N THR A 18 -9.72 18.60 -6.81
CA THR A 18 -8.76 19.50 -6.14
C THR A 18 -7.40 18.86 -5.84
N TYR A 19 -7.29 17.54 -5.98
CA TYR A 19 -6.12 16.71 -5.63
C TYR A 19 -5.56 17.05 -4.25
N GLU A 20 -6.43 17.30 -3.29
CA GLU A 20 -6.00 17.74 -1.96
C GLU A 20 -5.13 16.67 -1.27
N PRO A 21 -3.95 17.08 -0.74
CA PRO A 21 -3.01 16.17 -0.12
C PRO A 21 -3.48 15.75 1.26
N LEU A 22 -3.68 14.45 1.43
CA LEU A 22 -4.22 13.90 2.66
C LEU A 22 -3.36 12.77 3.22
N TRP A 23 -3.10 12.83 4.52
CA TRP A 23 -2.38 11.76 5.22
C TRP A 23 -3.33 10.61 5.55
N ARG A 24 -2.97 9.42 5.11
CA ARG A 24 -3.73 8.19 5.35
C ARG A 24 -2.85 7.12 5.96
N SER A 25 -3.42 6.33 6.85
CA SER A 25 -2.68 5.24 7.49
C SER A 25 -2.37 4.14 6.48
N ARG A 26 -1.22 3.50 6.62
CA ARG A 26 -0.85 2.32 5.83
C ARG A 26 -1.97 1.27 5.85
N ALA A 27 -2.49 0.97 7.03
CA ALA A 27 -3.56 -0.01 7.22
C ALA A 27 -4.82 0.29 6.39
N MET A 28 -5.19 1.57 6.27
CA MET A 28 -6.35 2.00 5.47
C MET A 28 -6.11 1.85 3.97
N LEU A 29 -4.85 1.99 3.52
CA LEU A 29 -4.51 1.95 2.10
C LEU A 29 -4.15 0.54 1.61
N LEU A 30 -3.74 -0.36 2.49
CA LEU A 30 -3.34 -1.72 2.12
C LEU A 30 -4.39 -2.49 1.29
N PRO A 31 -5.70 -2.47 1.62
CA PRO A 31 -6.68 -3.23 0.85
C PRO A 31 -6.73 -2.85 -0.63
N THR A 32 -6.59 -1.56 -0.94
CA THR A 32 -6.77 -1.03 -2.30
C THR A 32 -5.44 -0.78 -3.02
N TYR A 33 -4.39 -0.41 -2.28
CA TYR A 33 -3.14 0.12 -2.82
C TYR A 33 -1.91 -0.70 -2.41
N ALA A 34 -2.08 -1.97 -2.03
CA ALA A 34 -0.97 -2.84 -1.60
C ALA A 34 0.21 -2.85 -2.59
N ALA A 35 -0.06 -2.96 -3.89
CA ALA A 35 0.99 -3.01 -4.91
C ALA A 35 1.82 -1.70 -4.96
N LEU A 36 1.15 -0.54 -4.93
CA LEU A 36 1.82 0.75 -4.91
C LEU A 36 2.63 0.97 -3.62
N ILE A 37 2.05 0.60 -2.48
CA ILE A 37 2.75 0.66 -1.19
C ILE A 37 4.02 -0.20 -1.22
N GLN A 38 3.93 -1.41 -1.78
CA GLN A 38 5.08 -2.30 -1.90
C GLN A 38 6.20 -1.68 -2.75
N VAL A 39 5.86 -1.09 -3.91
CA VAL A 39 6.85 -0.41 -4.77
C VAL A 39 7.55 0.73 -4.04
N ILE A 40 6.79 1.54 -3.29
CA ILE A 40 7.35 2.66 -2.51
C ILE A 40 8.26 2.13 -1.39
N GLU A 41 7.83 1.11 -0.65
CA GLU A 41 8.62 0.52 0.43
C GLU A 41 9.89 -0.18 -0.08
N ASP A 42 9.82 -0.85 -1.23
CA ASP A 42 10.96 -1.50 -1.87
C ASP A 42 11.99 -0.50 -2.40
N ALA A 43 11.52 0.60 -3.01
CA ALA A 43 12.40 1.69 -3.45
C ALA A 43 13.18 2.28 -2.26
N ARG A 44 12.50 2.57 -1.16
CA ARG A 44 13.13 3.09 0.06
C ARG A 44 14.13 2.11 0.65
N ARG A 45 13.79 0.81 0.71
CA ARG A 45 14.73 -0.22 1.18
C ARG A 45 15.98 -0.31 0.32
N ARG A 46 15.83 -0.17 -1.00
CA ARG A 46 16.98 -0.14 -1.92
C ARG A 46 17.91 1.03 -1.63
N GLU A 47 17.37 2.21 -1.31
CA GLU A 47 18.15 3.37 -0.87
C GLU A 47 18.85 3.12 0.47
N GLU A 48 18.19 2.40 1.39
CA GLU A 48 18.73 1.99 2.69
C GLU A 48 19.69 0.77 2.61
N GLY A 49 19.97 0.25 1.41
CA GLY A 49 20.79 -0.98 1.22
C GLY A 49 20.13 -2.26 1.72
N LEU A 50 18.83 -2.22 2.04
CA LEU A 50 18.04 -3.33 2.53
C LEU A 50 17.43 -4.15 1.37
N PRO A 51 17.27 -5.47 1.56
CA PRO A 51 16.58 -6.31 0.57
C PRO A 51 15.10 -5.93 0.45
N LYS A 52 14.54 -6.13 -0.75
CA LYS A 52 13.12 -5.92 -1.05
C LYS A 52 12.22 -6.75 -0.12
N LEU A 53 11.03 -6.23 0.16
CA LEU A 53 9.95 -6.96 0.83
C LEU A 53 9.43 -8.04 -0.12
N ARG A 54 10.09 -9.20 -0.10
CA ARG A 54 9.55 -10.38 -0.78
C ARG A 54 8.26 -10.79 -0.08
N ARG A 55 7.16 -10.90 -0.85
CA ARG A 55 6.01 -11.70 -0.42
C ARG A 55 6.54 -13.11 -0.19
N SER A 56 6.62 -13.54 1.06
CA SER A 56 6.90 -14.93 1.38
C SER A 56 5.82 -15.78 0.71
N VAL A 57 6.23 -16.71 -0.16
CA VAL A 57 5.35 -17.60 -0.94
C VAL A 57 4.25 -18.23 -0.09
N ARG A 58 4.52 -18.46 1.19
CA ARG A 58 3.59 -18.99 2.21
C ARG A 58 2.29 -18.18 2.42
N LEU A 59 2.21 -16.93 1.98
CA LEU A 59 0.95 -16.14 2.06
C LEU A 59 0.14 -16.17 0.76
N SER A 60 0.76 -16.51 -0.38
CA SER A 60 0.09 -16.53 -1.69
C SER A 60 -0.86 -17.72 -1.84
N GLU A 61 -0.61 -18.83 -1.13
CA GLU A 61 -1.49 -20.01 -1.12
C GLU A 61 -2.68 -19.88 -0.16
N ALA A 62 -2.69 -18.85 0.72
CA ALA A 62 -3.71 -18.68 1.76
C ALA A 62 -4.65 -17.48 1.53
N ILE A 63 -4.42 -16.68 0.49
CA ILE A 63 -5.39 -15.67 0.04
C ILE A 63 -6.18 -16.36 -1.07
N PRO A 64 -7.42 -16.83 -0.81
CA PRO A 64 -8.26 -17.28 -1.91
C PRO A 64 -8.35 -16.14 -2.92
N ALA A 65 -8.19 -16.45 -4.20
CA ALA A 65 -8.44 -15.51 -5.29
C ALA A 65 -9.77 -14.83 -4.98
N MET A 66 -9.69 -13.54 -4.62
CA MET A 66 -10.87 -12.72 -4.44
C MET A 66 -11.41 -12.56 -5.85
N ASP A 67 -12.33 -13.46 -6.17
CA ASP A 67 -13.07 -13.52 -7.41
C ASP A 67 -13.59 -12.11 -7.70
N GLU A 68 -13.24 -11.60 -8.88
CA GLU A 68 -13.71 -10.32 -9.37
C GLU A 68 -15.18 -10.45 -9.77
N GLU A 69 -16.05 -10.78 -8.82
CA GLU A 69 -17.49 -10.80 -9.05
C GLU A 69 -18.08 -9.48 -8.54
N GLY A 70 -18.29 -8.55 -9.48
CA GLY A 70 -19.33 -7.53 -9.35
C GLY A 70 -18.87 -6.11 -9.03
N LEU A 71 -17.97 -5.52 -9.83
CA LEU A 71 -18.00 -4.07 -10.04
C LEU A 71 -19.12 -3.76 -11.05
N HIS A 72 -20.35 -3.61 -10.56
CA HIS A 72 -21.44 -3.05 -11.37
C HIS A 72 -21.33 -1.52 -11.33
N PHE A 73 -21.32 -0.92 -12.53
CA PHE A 73 -21.14 0.51 -12.82
C PHE A 73 -22.12 1.43 -12.09
#